data_AF-K2M027-F1
#
_entry.id   AF-K2M027-F1
#
_cell.length_a   1.000
_cell.length_b   1.000
_cell.length_c   1.000
_cell.angle_alpha   90.00
_cell.angle_beta   90.00
_cell.angle_gamma   90.00
#
_symmetry.space_group_name_H-M   'P 1'
#
loop_
_entity.id
_entity.type
_entity.pdbx_description
1 polymer ?
#
loop_
_entity_poly.entity_id
_entity_poly.type
_entity_poly.pdbx_seq_one_letter_code
_entity_poly.pdbx_strand_id
1 'polypeptide(L)'
;MAWRVVSSLRGARPFFAARAGESRRRRHELRGEPDAGEPHAELVEDAPLLRECDIQRRGCCAEIFLDNMPLHLFINITFTGCTFRDGAALQFFGGAEAAESAGVLIRVSQTVMRSSVVVFAIALPQHCDIAVTEVDVVHSSAVHLPDTVNNMCSVVMLHEVVLTASSLLVSNVNAHASRYGAFGLYSTGTLALVGGSSLYARYCSFDGYTHLFHLHNLSVREHSVFALLNNTMTSGTSLLYQYYGFSVLDNSVLRVVGNSGSVSYAIYSLSLW
;
A
#
# COMPACT_ATOMS: atom_id res chain seq x y z
N MET A 1 -1.21 -2.80 25.44
CA MET A 1 -1.38 -3.81 24.36
C MET A 1 -0.23 -3.61 23.39
N ALA A 2 0.68 -4.58 23.27
CA ALA A 2 1.86 -4.45 22.42
C ALA A 2 1.50 -4.73 20.95
N TRP A 3 1.77 -3.78 20.06
CA TRP A 3 1.59 -3.94 18.62
C TRP A 3 2.56 -4.99 18.08
N ARG A 4 2.05 -5.94 17.31
CA ARG A 4 2.87 -6.95 16.64
C ARG A 4 2.83 -6.64 15.15
N VAL A 5 3.93 -6.14 14.59
CA VAL A 5 4.20 -6.35 13.16
C VAL A 5 4.34 -7.87 13.01
N VAL A 6 3.30 -8.53 12.51
CA VAL A 6 3.36 -9.96 12.25
C VAL A 6 4.16 -10.14 10.98
N SER A 7 5.49 -10.22 11.11
CA SER A 7 6.25 -10.96 10.11
C SER A 7 5.81 -12.41 10.24
N SER A 8 5.01 -12.91 9.30
CA SER A 8 4.65 -14.34 9.25
C SER A 8 5.93 -15.15 9.01
N LEU A 9 6.59 -15.54 10.11
CA LEU A 9 7.69 -16.50 10.14
C LEU A 9 7.07 -17.87 10.44
N ARG A 10 6.45 -18.52 9.44
CA ARG A 10 6.24 -19.96 9.55
C ARG A 10 7.59 -20.66 9.37
N GLY A 11 8.16 -21.08 10.51
CA GLY A 11 9.17 -22.14 10.55
C GLY A 11 10.63 -21.69 10.63
N ALA A 12 11.04 -20.97 11.67
CA ALA A 12 12.37 -21.12 12.28
C ALA A 12 12.44 -20.32 13.59
N ARG A 13 13.07 -20.92 14.61
CA ARG A 13 13.35 -20.33 15.93
C ARG A 13 14.07 -18.97 15.82
N PRO A 14 13.90 -18.07 16.80
CA PRO A 14 14.28 -16.67 16.68
C PRO A 14 15.81 -16.52 16.79
N PHE A 15 16.42 -16.02 15.72
CA PHE A 15 17.75 -15.41 15.75
C PHE A 15 17.78 -14.38 14.63
N PHE A 16 17.60 -13.10 14.96
CA PHE A 16 18.66 -12.08 14.89
C PHE A 16 18.13 -10.70 15.26
N ALA A 17 19.00 -9.98 15.97
CA ALA A 17 18.80 -8.66 16.53
C ALA A 17 18.77 -7.55 15.47
N ALA A 18 17.88 -6.58 15.65
CA ALA A 18 18.07 -5.24 15.10
C ALA A 18 19.27 -4.61 15.82
N ARG A 19 20.33 -4.27 15.07
CA ARG A 19 21.51 -3.60 15.63
C ARG A 19 21.22 -2.10 15.70
N ALA A 20 20.65 -1.64 16.82
CA ALA A 20 20.77 -0.26 17.23
C ALA A 20 22.16 -0.04 17.83
N GLY A 21 22.89 0.98 17.38
CA GLY A 21 24.18 1.35 17.97
C GLY A 21 23.99 2.05 19.31
N GLU A 22 24.59 1.52 20.38
CA GLU A 22 25.66 2.17 21.18
C GLU A 22 25.84 1.62 22.61
N SER A 23 27.11 1.71 23.03
CA SER A 23 27.65 1.88 24.40
C SER A 23 27.68 0.73 25.42
N ARG A 24 28.90 0.52 25.94
CA ARG A 24 29.34 -0.42 26.99
C ARG A 24 28.77 -0.04 28.38
N ARG A 25 28.38 -1.05 29.17
CA ARG A 25 28.94 -1.32 30.53
C ARG A 25 28.49 -2.69 31.09
N ARG A 26 29.36 -3.23 31.95
CA ARG A 26 29.45 -4.62 32.44
C ARG A 26 28.58 -4.89 33.69
N ARG A 27 28.07 -6.14 33.76
CA ARG A 27 28.13 -7.14 34.87
C ARG A 27 27.32 -6.90 36.16
N HIS A 28 26.32 -7.75 36.46
CA HIS A 28 26.37 -8.81 37.50
C HIS A 28 25.04 -9.59 37.61
N GLU A 29 25.15 -10.86 37.97
CA GLU A 29 24.10 -11.85 38.30
C GLU A 29 23.18 -11.40 39.45
N LEU A 30 21.93 -11.89 39.49
CA LEU A 30 21.44 -12.86 40.49
C LEU A 30 19.93 -13.17 40.33
N ARG A 31 19.61 -14.42 40.70
CA ARG A 31 18.31 -15.08 40.85
C ARG A 31 17.27 -14.28 41.66
N GLY A 32 16.00 -14.37 41.26
CA GLY A 32 14.84 -14.07 42.09
C GLY A 32 13.55 -14.20 41.27
N GLU A 33 12.58 -14.99 41.74
CA GLU A 33 11.22 -15.11 41.16
C GLU A 33 10.50 -13.75 41.09
N PRO A 34 9.44 -13.63 40.27
CA PRO A 34 8.41 -12.65 40.55
C PRO A 34 7.03 -13.28 40.77
N ASP A 35 6.48 -12.89 41.92
CA ASP A 35 5.09 -12.82 42.32
C ASP A 35 4.13 -12.32 41.22
N ALA A 36 2.88 -12.75 41.36
CA ALA A 36 1.74 -12.30 40.60
C ALA A 36 1.47 -10.80 40.81
N GLY A 37 1.83 -9.99 39.81
CA GLY A 37 1.41 -8.60 39.68
C GLY A 37 0.54 -8.46 38.42
N GLU A 38 -0.69 -7.97 38.59
CA GLU A 38 -1.55 -7.51 37.50
C GLU A 38 -0.80 -6.52 36.61
N PRO A 39 -0.83 -6.66 35.27
CA PRO A 39 -0.25 -5.64 34.40
C PRO A 39 -1.20 -4.44 34.38
N HIS A 40 -0.85 -3.42 35.15
CA HIS A 40 -1.33 -2.06 34.97
C HIS A 40 -1.08 -1.63 33.51
N ALA A 41 -2.12 -1.16 32.85
CA ALA A 41 -2.06 -0.68 31.48
C ALA A 41 -1.25 0.63 31.42
N GLU A 42 -0.02 0.56 30.95
CA GLU A 42 0.77 1.71 30.55
C GLU A 42 0.31 2.13 29.15
N LEU A 43 -0.19 3.36 29.00
CA LEU A 43 -0.44 3.98 27.69
C LEU A 43 0.90 4.13 26.97
N VAL A 44 1.10 3.40 25.88
CA VAL A 44 2.20 3.64 24.94
C VAL A 44 1.59 4.22 23.67
N GLU A 45 1.74 5.53 23.51
CA GLU A 45 1.28 6.32 22.34
C GLU A 45 2.18 6.19 21.10
N ASP A 46 3.19 5.33 21.12
CA ASP A 46 4.13 5.23 19.99
C ASP A 46 3.60 4.30 18.89
N ALA A 47 2.99 4.92 17.88
CA ALA A 47 2.66 4.28 16.61
C ALA A 47 3.96 3.95 15.82
N PRO A 48 3.96 2.91 14.97
CA PRO A 48 5.20 2.44 14.34
C PRO A 48 5.73 3.42 13.30
N LEU A 49 6.87 4.05 13.61
CA LEU A 49 7.69 4.82 12.69
C LEU A 49 8.90 3.99 12.26
N LEU A 50 8.91 3.55 11.00
CA LEU A 50 10.01 2.79 10.41
C LEU A 50 10.80 3.68 9.45
N ARG A 51 12.07 3.91 9.78
CA ARG A 51 13.02 4.67 8.97
C ARG A 51 14.15 3.76 8.48
N GLU A 52 14.59 3.97 7.25
CA GLU A 52 15.79 3.35 6.67
C GLU A 52 15.82 1.81 6.79
N CYS A 53 14.65 1.17 6.74
CA CYS A 53 14.54 -0.28 6.89
C CYS A 53 14.88 -1.01 5.58
N ASP A 54 15.62 -2.10 5.65
CA ASP A 54 15.93 -2.95 4.49
C ASP A 54 15.27 -4.33 4.63
N ILE A 55 14.33 -4.63 3.74
CA ILE A 55 13.53 -5.86 3.74
C ILE A 55 13.90 -6.67 2.50
N GLN A 56 14.75 -7.68 2.68
CA GLN A 56 15.39 -8.42 1.59
C GLN A 56 14.96 -9.89 1.46
N ARG A 57 14.06 -10.38 2.32
CA ARG A 57 13.73 -11.81 2.29
C ARG A 57 12.66 -12.10 1.23
N ARG A 58 12.93 -13.09 0.38
CA ARG A 58 11.98 -13.55 -0.62
C ARG A 58 10.65 -13.98 0.01
N GLY A 59 9.55 -13.34 -0.40
CA GLY A 59 8.21 -13.58 0.15
C GLY A 59 7.98 -13.02 1.56
N CYS A 60 8.85 -12.12 2.06
CA CYS A 60 8.59 -11.42 3.31
C CYS A 60 7.41 -10.45 3.14
N CYS A 61 6.34 -10.69 3.88
CA CYS A 61 5.17 -9.82 3.91
C CYS A 61 5.12 -9.11 5.26
N ALA A 62 5.11 -7.78 5.24
CA ALA A 62 4.71 -6.97 6.39
C ALA A 62 3.21 -6.74 6.30
N GLU A 63 2.45 -7.44 7.13
CA GLU A 63 0.98 -7.38 7.14
C GLU A 63 0.51 -6.53 8.30
N ILE A 64 -0.36 -5.56 7.99
CA ILE A 64 -0.89 -4.58 8.93
C ILE A 64 -2.40 -4.62 8.83
N PHE A 65 -3.05 -5.11 9.88
CA PHE A 65 -4.49 -5.26 9.98
C PHE A 65 -5.09 -4.06 10.73
N LEU A 66 -5.74 -3.15 10.01
CA LEU A 66 -6.28 -1.89 10.52
C LEU A 66 -7.57 -2.11 11.33
N ASP A 67 -8.34 -3.13 11.00
CA ASP A 67 -9.55 -3.58 11.71
C ASP A 67 -9.26 -4.08 13.14
N ASN A 68 -8.02 -4.49 13.41
CA ASN A 68 -7.56 -4.96 14.71
C ASN A 68 -6.91 -3.85 15.56
N MET A 69 -6.92 -2.60 15.08
CA MET A 69 -6.32 -1.46 15.79
C MET A 69 -7.34 -0.69 16.65
N PRO A 70 -6.89 0.08 17.65
CA PRO A 70 -7.76 0.89 18.50
C PRO A 70 -8.17 2.14 17.72
N LEU A 71 -9.11 1.99 16.78
CA LEU A 71 -9.53 3.05 15.88
C LEU A 71 -10.15 4.27 16.60
N HIS A 72 -10.44 4.18 17.90
CA HIS A 72 -10.85 5.31 18.74
C HIS A 72 -9.69 6.29 19.05
N LEU A 73 -8.45 5.93 18.72
CA LEU A 73 -7.27 6.78 18.79
C LEU A 73 -6.76 7.08 17.38
N PHE A 74 -6.06 8.20 17.23
CA PHE A 74 -5.37 8.51 15.99
C PHE A 74 -4.17 7.58 15.79
N ILE A 75 -4.01 7.05 14.57
CA ILE A 75 -2.96 6.07 14.24
C ILE A 75 -2.04 6.66 13.18
N ASN A 76 -0.72 6.56 13.38
CA ASN A 76 0.27 7.02 12.41
C ASN A 76 1.26 5.91 12.05
N ILE A 77 1.29 5.52 10.78
CA ILE A 77 2.16 4.48 10.25
C ILE A 77 3.01 5.09 9.16
N THR A 78 4.31 5.19 9.40
CA THR A 78 5.23 5.81 8.44
C THR A 78 6.38 4.86 8.10
N PHE A 79 6.57 4.64 6.80
CA PHE A 79 7.72 4.01 6.17
C PHE A 79 8.45 5.06 5.34
N THR A 80 9.69 5.36 5.70
CA THR A 80 10.50 6.36 4.98
C THR A 80 11.95 5.92 4.83
N GLY A 81 12.53 6.11 3.65
CA GLY A 81 13.90 5.65 3.36
C GLY A 81 14.02 4.13 3.28
N CYS A 82 12.90 3.40 3.18
CA CYS A 82 12.90 1.94 3.22
C CYS A 82 13.28 1.34 1.87
N THR A 83 13.89 0.16 1.90
CA THR A 83 14.16 -0.65 0.71
C THR A 83 13.45 -2.00 0.81
N PHE A 84 12.66 -2.35 -0.20
CA PHE A 84 11.98 -3.63 -0.32
C PHE A 84 12.56 -4.39 -1.51
N ARG A 85 12.96 -5.65 -1.32
CA ARG A 85 13.58 -6.47 -2.36
C ARG A 85 12.99 -7.86 -2.43
N ASP A 86 13.29 -8.53 -3.53
CA ASP A 86 13.13 -9.97 -3.71
C ASP A 86 11.68 -10.48 -3.53
N GLY A 87 10.68 -9.69 -3.89
CA GLY A 87 9.28 -10.11 -3.71
C GLY A 87 8.68 -9.70 -2.37
N ALA A 88 9.35 -8.84 -1.59
CA ALA A 88 8.77 -8.31 -0.36
C ALA A 88 7.50 -7.50 -0.64
N ALA A 89 6.51 -7.61 0.25
CA ALA A 89 5.25 -6.91 0.16
C ALA A 89 4.92 -6.17 1.47
N LEU A 90 4.46 -4.93 1.34
CA LEU A 90 3.89 -4.17 2.44
C LEU A 90 2.37 -4.14 2.26
N GLN A 91 1.63 -4.78 3.15
CA GLN A 91 0.21 -5.03 2.99
C GLN A 91 -0.60 -4.41 4.13
N PHE A 92 -1.60 -3.60 3.77
CA PHE A 92 -2.56 -3.00 4.68
C PHE A 92 -3.95 -3.59 4.42
N PHE A 93 -4.50 -4.23 5.44
CA PHE A 93 -5.80 -4.88 5.41
C PHE A 93 -6.81 -4.08 6.22
N GLY A 94 -7.93 -3.77 5.58
CA GLY A 94 -9.14 -3.28 6.23
C GLY A 94 -10.02 -4.39 6.79
N GLY A 95 -11.21 -4.01 7.24
CA GLY A 95 -12.26 -4.95 7.66
C GLY A 95 -13.23 -5.28 6.53
N ALA A 96 -14.27 -6.05 6.85
CA ALA A 96 -15.36 -6.32 5.91
C ALA A 96 -16.13 -5.06 5.49
N GLU A 97 -16.21 -4.08 6.39
CA GLU A 97 -16.80 -2.75 6.17
C GLU A 97 -15.89 -1.68 6.78
N ALA A 98 -16.06 -0.43 6.35
CA ALA A 98 -15.27 0.69 6.85
C ALA A 98 -15.67 1.02 8.28
N ALA A 99 -14.82 0.66 9.24
CA ALA A 99 -15.01 1.00 10.65
C ALA A 99 -14.86 2.50 10.92
N GLU A 100 -15.63 3.03 11.87
CA GLU A 100 -15.42 4.39 12.39
C GLU A 100 -14.03 4.52 13.00
N SER A 101 -13.37 5.66 12.78
CA SER A 101 -12.03 5.92 13.29
C SER A 101 -11.81 7.39 13.63
N ALA A 102 -10.97 7.65 14.63
CA ALA A 102 -10.43 8.96 14.94
C ALA A 102 -9.40 9.46 13.90
N GLY A 103 -9.02 8.60 12.94
CA GLY A 103 -8.16 8.93 11.81
C GLY A 103 -6.93 8.03 11.74
N VAL A 104 -6.54 7.67 10.52
CA VAL A 104 -5.36 6.84 10.26
C VAL A 104 -4.49 7.52 9.21
N LEU A 105 -3.23 7.76 9.53
CA LEU A 105 -2.24 8.30 8.63
C LEU A 105 -1.28 7.20 8.19
N ILE A 106 -1.21 6.94 6.88
CA ILE A 106 -0.25 5.99 6.30
C ILE A 106 0.65 6.73 5.32
N ARG A 107 1.95 6.71 5.56
CA ARG A 107 2.95 7.33 4.69
C ARG A 107 3.99 6.29 4.26
N VAL A 108 4.13 6.08 2.96
CA VAL A 108 5.23 5.33 2.34
C VAL A 108 5.98 6.31 1.46
N SER A 109 7.19 6.68 1.87
CA SER A 109 7.97 7.74 1.22
C SER A 109 9.42 7.34 1.00
N GLN A 110 10.09 7.95 0.02
CA GLN A 110 11.54 7.79 -0.21
C GLN A 110 11.96 6.32 -0.25
N THR A 111 11.17 5.51 -0.95
CA THR A 111 11.24 4.05 -0.87
C THR A 111 11.78 3.48 -2.17
N VAL A 112 12.66 2.49 -2.07
CA VAL A 112 13.18 1.74 -3.22
C VAL A 112 12.57 0.34 -3.23
N MET A 113 11.92 -0.04 -4.33
CA MET A 113 11.24 -1.33 -4.48
C MET A 113 11.86 -2.14 -5.62
N ARG A 114 12.38 -3.33 -5.32
CA ARG A 114 12.95 -4.26 -6.31
C ARG A 114 12.13 -5.53 -6.36
N SER A 115 11.31 -5.65 -7.41
CA SER A 115 10.32 -6.73 -7.52
C SER A 115 9.49 -6.82 -6.23
N SER A 116 8.95 -5.70 -5.77
CA SER A 116 8.16 -5.57 -4.54
C SER A 116 6.88 -4.80 -4.82
N VAL A 117 5.93 -4.83 -3.87
CA VAL A 117 4.59 -4.20 -4.02
C VAL A 117 4.09 -3.62 -2.69
N VAL A 118 3.33 -2.52 -2.76
CA VAL A 118 2.50 -2.02 -1.66
C VAL A 118 1.05 -2.40 -1.95
N VAL A 119 0.38 -3.03 -1.00
CA VAL A 119 -0.98 -3.54 -1.14
C VAL A 119 -1.90 -2.86 -0.15
N PHE A 120 -3.05 -2.40 -0.63
CA PHE A 120 -4.20 -2.04 0.20
C PHE A 120 -5.34 -2.97 -0.15
N ALA A 121 -6.03 -3.51 0.86
CA ALA A 121 -7.05 -4.52 0.66
C ALA A 121 -8.31 -4.25 1.50
N ILE A 122 -9.47 -4.57 0.90
CA ILE A 122 -10.81 -4.56 1.52
C ILE A 122 -11.24 -3.14 1.96
N ALA A 123 -12.01 -3.00 3.04
CA ALA A 123 -12.57 -1.72 3.45
C ALA A 123 -11.69 -1.05 4.51
N LEU A 124 -10.98 0.01 4.11
CA LEU A 124 -10.13 0.75 5.04
C LEU A 124 -11.03 1.54 6.03
N PRO A 125 -10.57 1.77 7.28
CA PRO A 125 -11.29 2.61 8.22
C PRO A 125 -11.63 3.98 7.64
N GLN A 126 -12.63 4.63 8.21
CA GLN A 126 -12.96 5.99 7.84
C GLN A 126 -11.81 6.94 8.19
N HIS A 127 -11.70 8.06 7.47
CA HIS A 127 -10.70 9.10 7.76
C HIS A 127 -9.24 8.60 7.66
N CYS A 128 -8.98 7.68 6.72
CA CYS A 128 -7.63 7.28 6.34
C CYS A 128 -7.02 8.30 5.37
N ASP A 129 -5.87 8.88 5.70
CA ASP A 129 -5.03 9.66 4.79
C ASP A 129 -3.77 8.86 4.43
N ILE A 130 -3.71 8.41 3.19
CA ILE A 130 -2.71 7.48 2.69
C ILE A 130 -1.90 8.18 1.60
N ALA A 131 -0.58 8.19 1.73
CA ALA A 131 0.30 8.65 0.68
C ALA A 131 1.44 7.67 0.42
N VAL A 132 1.57 7.27 -0.84
CA VAL A 132 2.69 6.51 -1.41
C VAL A 132 3.42 7.46 -2.36
N THR A 133 4.55 8.02 -1.91
CA THR A 133 5.22 9.11 -2.61
C THR A 133 6.71 8.88 -2.76
N GLU A 134 7.34 9.42 -3.80
CA GLU A 134 8.80 9.36 -3.96
C GLU A 134 9.31 7.90 -3.91
N VAL A 135 8.75 7.07 -4.79
CA VAL A 135 9.05 5.63 -4.84
C VAL A 135 9.74 5.29 -6.14
N ASP A 136 10.94 4.71 -6.03
CA ASP A 136 11.70 4.18 -7.17
C ASP A 136 11.49 2.66 -7.26
N VAL A 137 11.02 2.19 -8.41
CA VAL A 137 10.64 0.79 -8.61
C VAL A 137 11.38 0.16 -9.78
N VAL A 138 11.96 -1.01 -9.54
CA VAL A 138 12.52 -1.86 -10.59
C VAL A 138 11.88 -3.23 -10.49
N HIS A 139 11.11 -3.63 -11.50
CA HIS A 139 10.50 -4.96 -11.58
C HIS A 139 11.23 -5.82 -12.60
N SER A 140 12.06 -6.74 -12.10
CA SER A 140 12.77 -7.74 -12.92
C SER A 140 12.16 -9.14 -12.85
N SER A 141 11.26 -9.38 -11.88
CA SER A 141 10.62 -10.66 -11.64
C SER A 141 9.25 -10.47 -11.01
N ALA A 142 8.34 -11.43 -11.23
CA ALA A 142 7.02 -11.44 -10.60
C ALA A 142 7.10 -11.47 -9.07
N VAL A 143 6.22 -10.67 -8.44
CA VAL A 143 5.99 -10.72 -6.99
C VAL A 143 4.96 -11.81 -6.72
N HIS A 144 5.28 -12.71 -5.79
CA HIS A 144 4.35 -13.76 -5.37
C HIS A 144 3.72 -13.32 -4.06
N LEU A 145 2.47 -12.88 -4.12
CA LEU A 145 1.67 -12.60 -2.93
C LEU A 145 0.95 -13.89 -2.49
N PRO A 146 0.94 -14.23 -1.19
CA PRO A 146 0.02 -15.23 -0.68
C PRO A 146 -1.41 -14.84 -1.09
N ASP A 147 -2.23 -15.81 -1.46
CA ASP A 147 -3.67 -15.65 -1.74
C ASP A 147 -4.05 -14.88 -3.03
N THR A 148 -3.08 -14.44 -3.84
CA THR A 148 -3.37 -13.87 -5.19
C THR A 148 -3.03 -14.87 -6.28
N VAL A 149 -4.01 -15.25 -7.11
CA VAL A 149 -3.84 -16.21 -8.23
C VAL A 149 -2.88 -15.67 -9.31
N ASN A 150 -2.69 -14.35 -9.37
CA ASN A 150 -1.86 -13.68 -10.35
C ASN A 150 -0.50 -13.27 -9.78
N ASN A 151 0.56 -13.95 -10.24
CA ASN A 151 1.95 -13.54 -10.08
C ASN A 151 2.23 -12.32 -10.99
N MET A 152 1.69 -11.15 -10.65
CA MET A 152 1.81 -9.93 -11.44
C MET A 152 2.58 -8.84 -10.71
N CYS A 153 3.39 -8.11 -11.47
CA CYS A 153 4.18 -6.98 -10.96
C CYS A 153 3.32 -5.71 -10.94
N SER A 154 3.15 -5.09 -9.77
CA SER A 154 2.59 -3.73 -9.67
C SER A 154 3.25 -2.90 -8.57
N VAL A 155 3.22 -1.57 -8.71
CA VAL A 155 3.78 -0.68 -7.69
C VAL A 155 2.85 -0.62 -6.50
N VAL A 156 1.58 -0.31 -6.78
CA VAL A 156 0.48 -0.34 -5.81
C VAL A 156 -0.60 -1.28 -6.30
N MET A 157 -0.98 -2.23 -5.45
CA MET A 157 -2.10 -3.12 -5.65
C MET A 157 -3.26 -2.72 -4.74
N LEU A 158 -4.46 -2.68 -5.32
CA LEU A 158 -5.73 -2.38 -4.64
C LEU A 158 -6.64 -3.60 -4.76
N HIS A 159 -6.69 -4.40 -3.70
CA HIS A 159 -7.46 -5.63 -3.66
C HIS A 159 -8.85 -5.39 -3.06
N GLU A 160 -9.87 -5.25 -3.91
CA GLU A 160 -11.27 -5.03 -3.48
C GLU A 160 -11.43 -3.84 -2.52
N VAL A 161 -10.76 -2.73 -2.81
CA VAL A 161 -10.65 -1.59 -1.88
C VAL A 161 -11.92 -0.75 -1.83
N VAL A 162 -12.37 -0.43 -0.62
CA VAL A 162 -13.38 0.61 -0.36
C VAL A 162 -12.75 1.74 0.45
N LEU A 163 -12.78 2.96 -0.09
CA LEU A 163 -12.41 4.18 0.61
C LEU A 163 -13.67 4.95 1.03
N THR A 164 -13.85 5.13 2.33
CA THR A 164 -14.99 5.85 2.91
C THR A 164 -14.48 7.07 3.67
N ALA A 165 -14.79 8.28 3.18
CA ALA A 165 -14.28 9.53 3.76
C ALA A 165 -12.74 9.54 3.96
N SER A 166 -12.03 8.90 3.03
CA SER A 166 -10.59 8.62 3.07
C SER A 166 -9.90 9.09 1.79
N SER A 167 -8.60 9.33 1.85
CA SER A 167 -7.80 9.80 0.72
C SER A 167 -6.59 8.91 0.45
N LEU A 168 -6.36 8.56 -0.81
CA LEU A 168 -5.19 7.83 -1.29
C LEU A 168 -4.46 8.65 -2.36
N LEU A 169 -3.22 9.04 -2.06
CA LEU A 169 -2.32 9.71 -2.98
C LEU A 169 -1.18 8.76 -3.38
N VAL A 170 -1.01 8.53 -4.68
CA VAL A 170 0.19 7.93 -5.26
C VAL A 170 0.88 9.01 -6.07
N SER A 171 2.10 9.42 -5.69
CA SER A 171 2.77 10.56 -6.33
C SER A 171 4.25 10.32 -6.54
N ASN A 172 4.83 10.91 -7.59
CA ASN A 172 6.29 10.93 -7.79
C ASN A 172 6.88 9.51 -7.78
N VAL A 173 6.18 8.57 -8.42
CA VAL A 173 6.66 7.19 -8.60
C VAL A 173 7.48 7.14 -9.88
N ASN A 174 8.67 6.54 -9.83
CA ASN A 174 9.48 6.28 -11.01
C ASN A 174 9.71 4.79 -11.14
N ALA A 175 9.06 4.16 -12.12
CA ALA A 175 8.95 2.71 -12.18
C ALA A 175 9.42 2.17 -13.55
N HIS A 176 10.29 1.16 -13.51
CA HIS A 176 10.79 0.48 -14.68
C HIS A 176 10.62 -1.04 -14.57
N ALA A 177 10.05 -1.66 -15.59
CA ALA A 177 9.87 -3.11 -15.67
C ALA A 177 10.63 -3.69 -16.87
N SER A 178 11.38 -4.78 -16.65
CA SER A 178 12.18 -5.41 -17.72
C SER A 178 11.41 -6.47 -18.53
N ARG A 179 10.19 -6.84 -18.11
CA ARG A 179 9.33 -7.80 -18.82
C ARG A 179 7.95 -7.19 -19.05
N TYR A 180 7.42 -7.39 -20.26
CA TYR A 180 6.04 -7.04 -20.61
C TYR A 180 5.05 -7.76 -19.69
N GLY A 181 4.10 -7.02 -19.10
CA GLY A 181 3.04 -7.57 -18.25
C GLY A 181 2.84 -6.90 -16.88
N ALA A 182 3.67 -5.92 -16.51
CA ALA A 182 3.52 -5.20 -15.25
C ALA A 182 2.43 -4.11 -15.34
N PHE A 183 1.82 -3.74 -14.20
CA PHE A 183 0.84 -2.66 -14.09
C PHE A 183 1.32 -1.59 -13.11
N GLY A 184 1.15 -0.31 -13.41
CA GLY A 184 1.62 0.75 -12.50
C GLY A 184 0.85 0.70 -11.18
N LEU A 185 -0.43 1.07 -11.25
CA LEU A 185 -1.43 0.81 -10.23
C LEU A 185 -2.37 -0.29 -10.73
N TYR A 186 -2.70 -1.24 -9.86
CA TYR A 186 -3.51 -2.38 -10.23
C TYR A 186 -4.64 -2.61 -9.23
N SER A 187 -5.88 -2.46 -9.68
CA SER A 187 -7.06 -2.92 -8.94
C SER A 187 -7.52 -4.27 -9.49
N THR A 188 -7.50 -5.29 -8.63
CA THR A 188 -7.88 -6.68 -8.98
C THR A 188 -9.39 -6.91 -8.95
N GLY A 189 -10.13 -6.10 -8.19
CA GLY A 189 -11.57 -6.24 -7.98
C GLY A 189 -12.27 -4.88 -8.01
N THR A 190 -13.30 -4.70 -7.18
CA THR A 190 -14.00 -3.41 -7.09
C THR A 190 -13.16 -2.40 -6.31
N LEU A 191 -12.87 -1.26 -6.92
CA LEU A 191 -12.42 -0.06 -6.25
C LEU A 191 -13.61 0.88 -6.07
N ALA A 192 -14.04 1.07 -4.82
CA ALA A 192 -15.16 1.95 -4.47
C ALA A 192 -14.68 3.18 -3.70
N LEU A 193 -15.09 4.36 -4.17
CA LEU A 193 -14.86 5.65 -3.53
C LEU A 193 -16.21 6.21 -3.10
N VAL A 194 -16.43 6.35 -1.79
CA VAL A 194 -17.67 6.84 -1.17
C VAL A 194 -17.37 7.86 -0.05
N GLY A 195 -18.39 8.54 0.46
CA GLY A 195 -18.26 9.50 1.57
C GLY A 195 -17.32 10.67 1.32
N GLY A 196 -17.26 11.20 0.09
CA GLY A 196 -16.32 12.27 -0.27
C GLY A 196 -14.85 11.85 -0.28
N SER A 197 -14.59 10.56 -0.50
CA SER A 197 -13.23 10.02 -0.58
C SER A 197 -12.51 10.47 -1.84
N SER A 198 -11.19 10.28 -1.86
CA SER A 198 -10.39 10.64 -3.02
C SER A 198 -9.25 9.67 -3.32
N LEU A 199 -8.99 9.46 -4.61
CA LEU A 199 -7.82 8.77 -5.11
C LEU A 199 -7.13 9.62 -6.16
N TYR A 200 -5.86 9.94 -5.93
CA TYR A 200 -5.01 10.66 -6.87
C TYR A 200 -3.80 9.82 -7.24
N ALA A 201 -3.54 9.62 -8.52
CA ALA A 201 -2.23 9.18 -9.01
C ALA A 201 -1.62 10.30 -9.87
N ARG A 202 -0.48 10.86 -9.44
CA ARG A 202 0.08 12.04 -10.09
C ARG A 202 1.60 12.09 -10.18
N TYR A 203 2.13 12.71 -11.23
CA TYR A 203 3.58 12.85 -11.43
C TYR A 203 4.32 11.49 -11.39
N CYS A 204 3.65 10.41 -11.77
CA CYS A 204 4.24 9.09 -11.87
C CYS A 204 4.76 8.84 -13.29
N SER A 205 5.90 8.15 -13.39
CA SER A 205 6.54 7.79 -14.63
C SER A 205 6.72 6.27 -14.70
N PHE A 206 6.20 5.65 -15.76
CA PHE A 206 6.23 4.21 -15.97
C PHE A 206 6.91 3.85 -17.30
N ASP A 207 7.84 2.89 -17.25
CA ASP A 207 8.50 2.32 -18.42
C ASP A 207 8.48 0.79 -18.40
N GLY A 208 8.10 0.17 -19.52
CA GLY A 208 7.96 -1.29 -19.62
C GLY A 208 6.68 -1.86 -18.98
N TYR A 209 5.73 -1.01 -18.60
CA TYR A 209 4.44 -1.40 -18.03
C TYR A 209 3.38 -1.55 -19.13
N THR A 210 2.41 -2.45 -18.95
CA THR A 210 1.30 -2.63 -19.90
C THR A 210 0.26 -1.52 -19.74
N HIS A 211 -0.09 -1.20 -18.49
CA HIS A 211 -1.04 -0.14 -18.16
C HIS A 211 -0.49 0.72 -17.03
N LEU A 212 -0.66 2.04 -17.11
CA LEU A 212 -0.36 2.92 -15.99
C LEU A 212 -1.31 2.66 -14.83
N PHE A 213 -2.61 2.57 -15.10
CA PHE A 213 -3.61 2.10 -14.15
C PHE A 213 -4.50 1.03 -14.78
N HIS A 214 -4.43 -0.19 -14.26
CA HIS A 214 -5.38 -1.26 -14.55
C HIS A 214 -6.49 -1.30 -13.50
N LEU A 215 -7.74 -1.08 -13.90
CA LEU A 215 -8.93 -1.16 -13.06
C LEU A 215 -9.80 -2.34 -13.48
N HIS A 216 -10.13 -3.21 -12.52
CA HIS A 216 -11.11 -4.26 -12.77
C HIS A 216 -12.54 -3.70 -12.77
N ASN A 217 -12.97 -3.09 -11.67
CA ASN A 217 -14.25 -2.38 -11.56
C ASN A 217 -14.05 -1.08 -10.77
N LEU A 218 -14.59 0.04 -11.25
CA LEU A 218 -14.53 1.34 -10.58
C LEU A 218 -15.92 1.87 -10.27
N SER A 219 -16.12 2.29 -9.02
CA SER A 219 -17.31 3.01 -8.59
C SER A 219 -16.95 4.24 -7.77
N VAL A 220 -17.28 5.43 -8.28
CA VAL A 220 -17.04 6.71 -7.60
C VAL A 220 -18.39 7.35 -7.29
N ARG A 221 -18.71 7.52 -6.02
CA ARG A 221 -20.02 8.00 -5.55
C ARG A 221 -19.86 9.02 -4.43
N GLU A 222 -20.97 9.65 -4.06
CA GLU A 222 -21.06 10.56 -2.90
C GLU A 222 -20.01 11.67 -2.88
N HIS A 223 -19.95 12.49 -3.95
CA HIS A 223 -18.99 13.61 -4.09
C HIS A 223 -17.51 13.18 -4.03
N SER A 224 -17.20 11.92 -4.35
CA SER A 224 -15.83 11.41 -4.32
C SER A 224 -15.07 11.73 -5.60
N VAL A 225 -13.74 11.62 -5.56
CA VAL A 225 -12.86 11.99 -6.67
C VAL A 225 -11.88 10.88 -7.01
N PHE A 226 -11.87 10.46 -8.27
CA PHE A 226 -10.76 9.69 -8.85
C PHE A 226 -10.01 10.55 -9.85
N ALA A 227 -8.69 10.65 -9.72
CA ALA A 227 -7.89 11.52 -10.57
C ALA A 227 -6.54 10.91 -10.98
N LEU A 228 -6.27 10.96 -12.29
CA LEU A 228 -4.97 10.68 -12.91
C LEU A 228 -4.41 11.98 -13.47
N LEU A 229 -3.32 12.48 -12.90
CA LEU A 229 -2.82 13.82 -13.19
C LEU A 229 -1.33 13.82 -13.56
N ASN A 230 -0.98 14.41 -14.71
CA ASN A 230 0.42 14.71 -15.06
C ASN A 230 1.36 13.49 -14.99
N ASN A 231 0.87 12.30 -15.37
CA ASN A 231 1.70 11.10 -15.40
C ASN A 231 2.30 10.86 -16.79
N THR A 232 3.42 10.14 -16.83
CA THR A 232 4.12 9.78 -18.07
C THR A 232 4.23 8.27 -18.21
N MET A 233 4.13 7.79 -19.44
CA MET A 233 4.32 6.37 -19.76
C MET A 233 5.16 6.23 -21.03
N THR A 234 6.41 5.80 -20.88
CA THR A 234 7.37 5.75 -22.00
C THR A 234 6.95 4.73 -23.05
N SER A 235 6.39 3.60 -22.62
CA SER A 235 5.89 2.54 -23.49
C SER A 235 4.77 1.75 -22.80
N GLY A 236 3.83 1.23 -23.60
CA GLY A 236 2.84 0.22 -23.20
C GLY A 236 1.50 0.37 -23.92
N THR A 237 0.43 -0.18 -23.34
CA THR A 237 -0.87 -0.31 -24.02
C THR A 237 -1.83 0.82 -23.71
N SER A 238 -2.01 1.18 -22.44
CA SER A 238 -2.89 2.29 -22.07
C SER A 238 -2.57 3.03 -20.78
N LEU A 239 -3.01 4.30 -20.69
CA LEU A 239 -2.88 5.07 -19.44
C LEU A 239 -3.92 4.61 -18.41
N LEU A 240 -5.17 4.46 -18.84
CA LEU A 240 -6.25 3.93 -18.03
C LEU A 240 -6.87 2.72 -18.72
N TYR A 241 -6.82 1.56 -18.07
CA TYR A 241 -7.49 0.35 -18.53
C TYR A 241 -8.64 0.01 -17.60
N GLN A 242 -9.81 -0.24 -18.16
CA GLN A 242 -11.03 -0.59 -17.44
C GLN A 242 -11.54 -1.92 -17.99
N TYR A 243 -11.51 -2.95 -17.16
CA TYR A 243 -11.82 -4.31 -17.61
C TYR A 243 -13.32 -4.62 -17.62
N TYR A 244 -14.04 -4.27 -16.54
CA TYR A 244 -15.42 -4.68 -16.34
C TYR A 244 -16.36 -3.48 -16.13
N GLY A 245 -16.61 -3.09 -14.88
CA GLY A 245 -17.58 -2.05 -14.53
C GLY A 245 -16.96 -0.67 -14.33
N PHE A 246 -17.70 0.37 -14.70
CA PHE A 246 -17.33 1.76 -14.48
C PHE A 246 -18.56 2.59 -14.14
N SER A 247 -18.53 3.34 -13.03
CA SER A 247 -19.61 4.25 -12.61
C SER A 247 -19.08 5.47 -11.88
N VAL A 248 -19.64 6.63 -12.19
CA VAL A 248 -19.40 7.90 -11.49
C VAL A 248 -20.76 8.55 -11.24
N LEU A 249 -21.17 8.64 -9.97
CA LEU A 249 -22.52 9.05 -9.55
C LEU A 249 -22.46 10.14 -8.47
N ASP A 250 -23.60 10.73 -8.12
CA ASP A 250 -23.77 11.64 -6.97
C ASP A 250 -22.76 12.81 -6.94
N ASN A 251 -22.65 13.53 -8.07
CA ASN A 251 -21.73 14.65 -8.27
C ASN A 251 -20.24 14.30 -8.05
N SER A 252 -19.88 13.03 -8.19
CA SER A 252 -18.50 12.58 -8.14
C SER A 252 -17.74 12.91 -9.41
N VAL A 253 -16.40 12.85 -9.32
CA VAL A 253 -15.51 13.30 -10.40
C VAL A 253 -14.56 12.18 -10.81
N LEU A 254 -14.53 11.89 -12.11
CA LEU A 254 -13.38 11.26 -12.76
C LEU A 254 -12.58 12.34 -13.49
N ARG A 255 -11.28 12.46 -13.19
CA ARG A 255 -10.39 13.43 -13.83
C ARG A 255 -9.16 12.75 -14.41
N VAL A 256 -8.95 12.90 -15.72
CA VAL A 256 -7.74 12.39 -16.40
C VAL A 256 -7.11 13.55 -17.17
N VAL A 257 -6.08 14.19 -16.60
CA VAL A 257 -5.53 15.47 -17.13
C VAL A 257 -4.01 15.44 -17.16
N GLY A 258 -3.42 15.92 -18.26
CA GLY A 258 -1.97 16.08 -18.38
C GLY A 258 -1.17 14.78 -18.45
N ASN A 259 -1.84 13.64 -18.58
CA ASN A 259 -1.17 12.35 -18.76
C ASN A 259 -0.67 12.21 -20.21
N SER A 260 0.52 11.67 -20.38
CA SER A 260 1.17 11.54 -21.68
C SER A 260 1.94 10.22 -21.79
N GLY A 261 2.17 9.75 -23.01
CA GLY A 261 2.94 8.54 -23.23
C GLY A 261 2.81 7.97 -24.63
N SER A 262 3.74 7.09 -24.99
CA SER A 262 3.67 6.30 -26.23
C SER A 262 2.84 5.05 -25.99
N VAL A 263 1.51 5.21 -26.00
CA VAL A 263 0.54 4.14 -25.75
C VAL A 263 -0.44 3.99 -26.91
N SER A 264 -0.98 2.78 -27.07
CA SER A 264 -2.03 2.53 -28.07
C SER A 264 -3.36 3.22 -27.74
N TYR A 265 -3.68 3.35 -26.45
CA TYR A 265 -4.95 3.92 -25.98
C TYR A 265 -4.73 4.86 -24.79
N ALA A 266 -5.31 6.06 -24.81
CA ALA A 266 -5.35 6.89 -23.60
C ALA A 266 -6.24 6.25 -22.54
N ILE A 267 -7.45 5.86 -22.93
CA ILE A 267 -8.41 5.12 -22.10
C ILE A 267 -8.86 3.90 -22.91
N TYR A 268 -8.76 2.71 -22.34
CA TYR A 268 -9.25 1.47 -22.95
C TYR A 268 -10.24 0.81 -22.01
N SER A 269 -11.49 0.69 -22.45
CA SER A 269 -12.59 0.10 -21.69
C SER A 269 -13.17 -1.09 -22.46
N LEU A 270 -13.30 -2.23 -21.78
CA LEU A 270 -13.92 -3.45 -22.30
C LEU A 270 -15.37 -3.62 -21.81
N SER A 271 -15.92 -2.63 -21.10
CA SER A 271 -17.27 -2.69 -20.56
C SER A 271 -18.30 -2.98 -21.65
N LEU A 272 -19.16 -3.98 -21.42
CA LEU A 272 -20.47 -4.06 -22.06
C LEU A 272 -21.34 -3.01 -21.36
N TRP A 273 -21.82 -2.01 -22.11
CA TRP A 273 -22.62 -0.90 -21.59
C TRP A 273 -24.07 -1.34 -21.34
#